data_AF-A0A8X6RHF4-F1
#
_entry.id   AF-A0A8X6RHF4-F1
#
_cell.length_a   1.000
_cell.length_b   1.000
_cell.length_c   1.000
_cell.angle_alpha   90.00
_cell.angle_beta   90.00
_cell.angle_gamma   90.00
#
_symmetry.space_group_name_H-M   'P 1'
#
loop_
_entity.id
_entity.type
_entity.pdbx_description
1 polymer ?
#
loop_
_entity_poly.entity_id
_entity_poly.type
_entity_poly.pdbx_seq_one_letter_code
_entity_poly.pdbx_strand_id
1 'polypeptide(L)'
;MDDNARPHRARIVEEYLEDHGLERMEWPARSPDLNPIIHLWDYLGREVAALNPPPRSLHELKQGLLCVWSSLPIPVSDNLINSMGNRCRQCIQVRGGHIPY
;
A
#
# COMPACT_ATOMS: atom_id res chain seq x y z
N MET A 1 3.29 -2.75 9.55
CA MET A 1 3.92 -1.67 8.76
C MET A 1 2.91 -0.54 8.61
N ASP A 2 3.33 0.70 8.86
CA ASP A 2 2.56 1.92 8.60
C ASP A 2 3.51 3.03 8.09
N ASP A 3 2.99 4.21 7.78
CA ASP A 3 3.74 5.33 7.19
C ASP A 3 4.20 6.41 8.20
N ASN A 4 4.08 6.13 9.50
CA ASN A 4 4.35 7.07 10.59
C ASN A 4 3.47 8.33 10.62
N ALA A 5 2.30 8.33 9.97
CA ALA A 5 1.35 9.44 10.11
C ALA A 5 0.98 9.67 11.58
N ARG A 6 0.70 10.92 11.97
CA ARG A 6 0.40 11.28 13.38
C ARG A 6 -0.69 10.40 14.03
N PRO A 7 -1.80 10.05 13.36
CA PRO A 7 -2.78 9.13 13.93
C PRO A 7 -2.22 7.74 14.25
N HIS A 8 -1.29 7.22 13.44
CA HIS A 8 -0.61 5.95 13.69
C HIS A 8 0.36 6.00 14.88
N ARG A 9 0.63 7.19 15.42
CA ARG A 9 1.46 7.44 16.61
C ARG A 9 0.67 7.96 17.81
N ALA A 10 -0.66 7.93 17.72
CA ALA A 10 -1.49 8.26 18.87
C ALA A 10 -1.36 7.16 19.94
N ARG A 11 -1.34 7.54 21.22
CA ARG A 11 -1.26 6.61 22.36
C ARG A 11 -2.26 5.47 22.26
N ILE A 12 -3.51 5.77 21.88
CA ILE A 12 -4.57 4.76 21.72
C ILE A 12 -4.23 3.68 20.67
N VAL A 13 -3.49 4.05 19.62
CA VAL A 13 -3.05 3.12 18.59
C VAL A 13 -1.87 2.29 19.10
N GLU A 14 -0.94 2.88 19.86
CA GLU A 14 0.18 2.16 20.46
C GLU A 14 -0.30 1.12 21.48
N GLU A 15 -1.19 1.51 22.39
CA GLU A 15 -1.84 0.61 23.35
C GLU A 15 -2.56 -0.53 22.64
N TYR A 16 -3.30 -0.23 21.55
CA TYR A 16 -3.97 -1.27 20.77
C TYR A 16 -2.98 -2.28 20.16
N LEU A 17 -1.86 -1.82 19.60
CA LEU A 17 -0.84 -2.72 19.03
C LEU A 17 -0.20 -3.58 20.11
N GLU A 18 0.13 -3.00 21.27
CA GLU A 18 0.69 -3.71 22.43
C GLU A 18 -0.28 -4.78 22.97
N ASP A 19 -1.54 -4.43 23.19
CA ASP A 19 -2.58 -5.33 23.69
C ASP A 19 -2.81 -6.53 22.76
N HIS A 20 -2.57 -6.36 21.45
CA HIS A 20 -2.74 -7.41 20.44
C HIS A 20 -1.41 -8.10 20.06
N GLY A 21 -0.30 -7.75 20.72
CA GLY A 21 1.02 -8.33 20.43
C GLY A 21 1.51 -8.05 19.00
N LEU A 22 1.08 -6.94 18.41
CA LEU A 22 1.44 -6.54 17.05
C LEU A 22 2.70 -5.67 17.07
N GLU A 23 3.79 -6.19 16.53
CA GLU A 23 5.02 -5.43 16.39
C GLU A 23 4.93 -4.44 15.22
N ARG A 24 5.29 -3.19 15.50
CA ARG A 24 5.41 -2.17 14.46
C ARG A 24 6.79 -2.26 13.81
N MET A 25 6.79 -2.31 12.48
CA MET A 25 8.02 -2.21 11.70
C MET A 25 8.50 -0.76 11.66
N GLU A 26 9.80 -0.55 11.88
CA GLU A 26 10.46 0.75 11.67
C GLU A 26 10.29 1.19 10.20
N TRP A 27 9.91 2.45 10.00
CA TRP A 27 9.63 2.98 8.67
C TRP A 27 10.34 4.32 8.44
N PRO A 28 11.05 4.50 7.31
CA PRO A 28 11.64 5.79 6.98
C PRO A 28 10.56 6.81 6.55
N ALA A 29 10.71 8.05 7.01
CA ALA A 29 9.81 9.13 6.62
C ALA A 29 9.88 9.37 5.09
N ARG A 30 8.75 9.79 4.50
CA ARG A 30 8.66 10.18 3.08
C ARG A 30 9.14 9.12 2.08
N SER A 31 8.92 7.84 2.38
CA SER A 31 9.34 6.72 1.51
C SER A 31 8.13 5.96 0.92
N PRO A 32 7.29 6.60 0.08
CA PRO A 32 6.16 5.92 -0.55
C PRO A 32 6.59 4.87 -1.59
N ASP A 33 7.77 5.05 -2.19
CA ASP A 33 8.45 4.14 -3.12
C ASP A 33 8.80 2.79 -2.49
N LEU A 34 9.00 2.77 -1.16
CA LEU A 34 9.17 1.54 -0.40
C LEU A 34 7.84 0.91 0.02
N ASN A 35 6.70 1.60 -0.06
CA ASN A 35 5.43 1.06 0.42
C ASN A 35 4.68 0.27 -0.68
N PRO A 36 4.56 -1.07 -0.58
CA PRO A 36 3.91 -1.88 -1.60
C PRO A 36 2.45 -1.48 -1.87
N ILE A 37 1.75 -0.97 -0.85
CA ILE A 37 0.33 -0.63 -0.97
C ILE A 37 0.09 0.51 -1.97
N ILE A 38 1.06 1.40 -2.17
CA ILE A 38 0.95 2.50 -3.13
C ILE A 38 0.82 1.98 -4.56
N HIS A 39 1.54 0.91 -4.89
CA HIS A 39 1.44 0.27 -6.21
C HIS A 39 0.17 -0.55 -6.36
N LEU A 40 -0.32 -1.14 -5.26
CA LEU A 40 -1.60 -1.84 -5.26
C LEU A 40 -2.76 -0.88 -5.52
N TRP A 41 -2.71 0.33 -4.94
CA TRP A 41 -3.70 1.37 -5.20
C TRP A 41 -3.71 1.83 -6.66
N ASP A 42 -2.53 2.00 -7.28
CA ASP A 42 -2.44 2.32 -8.71
C ASP A 42 -3.03 1.21 -9.59
N TYR A 43 -2.71 -0.05 -9.31
CA TYR A 43 -3.31 -1.21 -9.99
C TYR A 43 -4.84 -1.20 -9.88
N LEU A 44 -5.38 -1.08 -8.65
CA LEU A 44 -6.82 -1.03 -8.42
C LEU A 44 -7.48 0.14 -9.15
N GLY A 45 -6.86 1.31 -9.15
CA GLY A 45 -7.37 2.49 -9.85
C GLY A 45 -7.48 2.26 -11.36
N ARG A 46 -6.47 1.62 -11.97
CA ARG A 46 -6.47 1.26 -13.39
C ARG A 46 -7.56 0.24 -13.72
N GLU A 47 -7.69 -0.81 -12.93
CA GLU A 47 -8.71 -1.84 -13.14
C GLU A 47 -10.13 -1.27 -13.00
N VAL A 48 -10.37 -0.42 -12.00
CA VAL A 48 -11.68 0.24 -11.81
C VAL A 48 -11.99 1.20 -12.96
N ALA A 49 -10.99 1.95 -13.46
CA ALA A 49 -11.16 2.83 -14.61
C ALA A 49 -11.42 2.07 -15.93
N ALA A 50 -10.94 0.82 -16.03
CA ALA A 50 -11.14 -0.04 -17.18
C ALA A 50 -12.50 -0.77 -17.19
N LEU A 51 -13.29 -0.68 -16.11
CA LEU A 51 -14.66 -1.22 -16.09
C LEU A 51 -15.50 -0.59 -17.20
N ASN A 52 -16.43 -1.38 -17.74
CA ASN A 52 -17.30 -0.94 -18.82
C ASN A 52 -18.80 -1.10 -18.45
N PRO A 53 -19.56 0.00 -18.29
CA PRO A 53 -19.10 1.38 -18.34
C PRO A 53 -18.23 1.75 -17.12
N PRO A 54 -17.35 2.76 -17.25
CA PRO A 54 -16.57 3.24 -16.10
C PRO A 54 -17.52 3.87 -15.07
N PRO A 55 -17.20 3.82 -13.77
CA PRO A 55 -18.04 4.40 -12.73
C PRO A 55 -18.27 5.90 -12.92
N ARG A 56 -19.52 6.34 -12.79
CA ARG A 56 -19.96 7.75 -12.93
C ARG A 56 -20.56 8.32 -11.65
N SER A 57 -20.70 7.51 -10.62
CA SER A 57 -21.16 7.93 -9.29
C SER A 57 -20.29 7.36 -8.18
N LEU A 58 -20.35 7.95 -6.99
CA LEU A 58 -19.67 7.41 -5.80
C LEU A 58 -20.13 5.99 -5.46
N HIS A 59 -21.42 5.70 -5.69
CA HIS A 59 -21.96 4.36 -5.47
C HIS A 59 -21.33 3.35 -6.42
N GLU A 60 -21.33 3.64 -7.72
CA GLU A 60 -20.69 2.78 -8.73
C GLU A 60 -19.19 2.63 -8.48
N LEU A 61 -18.50 3.69 -8.07
CA LEU A 61 -17.07 3.63 -7.76
C LEU A 61 -16.81 2.68 -6.59
N LYS A 62 -17.62 2.77 -5.53
CA LYS A 62 -17.54 1.87 -4.38
C LYS A 62 -17.77 0.40 -4.78
N GLN A 63 -18.78 0.13 -5.60
CA GLN A 63 -19.06 -1.23 -6.08
C GLN A 63 -17.95 -1.75 -6.99
N GLY A 64 -17.44 -0.91 -7.90
CA GLY A 64 -16.31 -1.24 -8.77
C GLY A 64 -15.06 -1.60 -7.97
N LEU A 65 -14.71 -0.80 -6.95
CA LEU A 65 -13.58 -1.08 -6.06
C LEU A 65 -13.73 -2.42 -5.33
N LEU A 66 -14.90 -2.70 -4.75
CA LEU A 66 -15.16 -3.96 -4.06
C LEU A 66 -15.07 -5.16 -5.01
N CYS A 67 -15.61 -5.03 -6.22
CA CYS A 67 -15.58 -6.08 -7.24
C CYS A 67 -14.14 -6.38 -7.67
N VAL A 68 -13.40 -5.35 -8.10
CA VAL A 68 -11.99 -5.48 -8.51
C VAL A 68 -11.14 -6.06 -7.38
N TRP A 69 -11.29 -5.55 -6.16
CA TRP A 69 -10.57 -6.05 -4.98
C TRP A 69 -10.84 -7.54 -4.73
N SER A 70 -12.10 -7.96 -4.83
CA SER A 70 -12.49 -9.36 -4.62
C SER A 70 -11.95 -10.29 -5.72
N SER A 71 -11.70 -9.75 -6.92
CA SER A 71 -11.10 -10.46 -8.04
C SER A 71 -9.58 -10.27 -8.16
N LEU A 72 -8.94 -9.59 -7.20
CA LEU A 72 -7.52 -9.25 -7.28
C LEU A 72 -6.67 -10.53 -7.36
N PRO A 73 -5.89 -10.74 -8.43
CA PRO A 73 -5.06 -11.93 -8.54
C PRO A 73 -3.97 -11.90 -7.46
N ILE A 74 -3.89 -12.95 -6.64
CA ILE A 74 -2.85 -13.12 -5.61
C ILE A 74 -1.42 -12.88 -6.15
N PRO A 75 -1.05 -13.28 -7.38
CA PRO A 75 0.27 -12.96 -7.93
C PRO A 75 0.59 -11.46 -7.99
N VAL A 76 -0.41 -10.58 -8.10
CA VAL A 76 -0.20 -9.12 -8.09
C VAL A 76 0.33 -8.68 -6.72
N SER A 77 -0.31 -9.11 -5.63
CA SER A 77 0.17 -8.80 -4.27
C SER A 77 1.51 -9.48 -3.97
N ASP A 78 1.67 -10.74 -4.37
CA ASP A 78 2.90 -11.49 -4.11
C ASP A 78 4.10 -10.87 -4.80
N ASN A 79 3.95 -10.45 -6.06
CA ASN A 79 5.03 -9.78 -6.79
C ASN A 79 5.45 -8.47 -6.13
N LEU A 80 4.51 -7.70 -5.59
CA LEU A 80 4.80 -6.47 -4.86
C LEU A 80 5.59 -6.76 -3.58
N ILE A 81 5.15 -7.74 -2.79
CA ILE A 81 5.84 -8.15 -1.55
C ILE A 81 7.23 -8.70 -1.87
N ASN A 82 7.34 -9.61 -2.84
CA ASN A 82 8.61 -10.22 -3.24
C ASN A 82 9.62 -9.19 -3.81
N SER A 83 9.13 -8.08 -4.37
CA SER A 83 10.00 -7.00 -4.87
C SER A 83 10.69 -6.18 -3.76
N MET A 84 10.23 -6.27 -2.51
CA MET A 84 10.72 -5.43 -1.41
C MET A 84 12.22 -5.56 -1.16
N GLY A 85 12.76 -6.77 -1.24
CA GLY A 85 14.20 -6.98 -1.10
C GLY A 85 15.01 -6.20 -2.15
N ASN A 86 14.49 -6.08 -3.37
CA ASN A 86 15.12 -5.31 -4.44
C ASN A 86 14.98 -3.80 -4.23
N ARG A 87 13.79 -3.33 -3.85
CA ARG A 87 13.52 -1.92 -3.54
C ARG A 87 14.43 -1.39 -2.43
N CYS A 88 14.56 -2.14 -1.34
CA CYS A 88 15.48 -1.80 -0.26
C CYS A 88 16.93 -1.72 -0.74
N ARG A 89 17.39 -2.66 -1.58
CA ARG A 89 18.74 -2.60 -2.18
C ARG A 89 18.93 -1.35 -3.04
N GLN A 90 17.96 -1.00 -3.88
CA GLN A 90 18.03 0.22 -4.69
C GLN A 90 18.10 1.47 -3.81
N CYS A 91 17.27 1.55 -2.76
CA CYS A 91 17.26 2.66 -1.82
C CYS A 91 18.63 2.83 -1.14
N ILE A 92 19.26 1.72 -0.74
CA ILE A 92 20.63 1.72 -0.19
C ILE A 92 21.64 2.22 -1.23
N GLN A 93 21.55 1.77 -2.48
CA GLN A 93 22.45 2.19 -3.56
C GLN A 93 22.37 3.70 -3.83
N VAL A 94 21.17 4.27 -3.76
CA VAL A 94 20.95 5.72 -3.88
C VAL A 94 21.07 6.48 -2.56
N ARG A 95 21.60 5.82 -1.50
CA ARG A 95 21.85 6.41 -0.17
C ARG A 95 20.62 7.05 0.48
N GLY A 96 19.48 6.37 0.40
CA GLY A 96 18.19 6.87 0.91
C GLY A 96 17.49 7.87 -0.02
N GLY A 97 18.02 8.09 -1.22
CA GLY A 97 17.33 8.82 -2.27
C GLY A 97 16.12 8.06 -2.82
N HIS A 98 15.37 8.75 -3.69
CA HIS A 98 14.19 8.21 -4.36
C HIS A 98 14.54 7.06 -5.31
N ILE A 99 13.77 5.96 -5.26
CA ILE A 99 13.88 4.87 -6.24
C ILE A 99 12.74 4.94 -7.27
N PRO A 100 12.97 4.49 -8.52
CA PRO A 100 11.91 4.43 -9.53
C PRO A 100 10.75 3.54 -9.10
N TYR A 101 9.53 3.95 -9.48
CA TYR A 101 8.29 3.20 -9.31
C TYR A 101 8.16 2.06 -10.33
#